data_AF-W4G6I9-F1
#
_entry.id   AF-W4G6I9-F1
#
_cell.length_a   1.000
_cell.length_b   1.000
_cell.length_c   1.000
_cell.angle_alpha   90.00
_cell.angle_beta   90.00
_cell.angle_gamma   90.00
#
_symmetry.space_group_name_H-M   'P 1'
#
loop_
_entity.id
_entity.type
_entity.pdbx_description
1 polymer ?
#
loop_
_entity_poly.entity_id
_entity_poly.type
_entity_poly.pdbx_seq_one_letter_code
_entity_poly.pdbx_strand_id
1 'polypeptide(L)'
;MTTAAATAASFAGQVTPFLTSGHQLYVALCRDTMRRLHTQSPVTPAQIQLLEQHGNRADSWDTVYTSGSLATLIRVRNCTFRGRVHLGSFTKDVMVDNVPFPSGCYNTTIVDSFVLDDALVQDTFLLHRTYVSHGAVVVGCGTITCSGTDVTNGNGTVLKVGVEIGGREIAMFADMPFHLAAVVGETRGNVSELKAYEDLVRTYTKKVQCDGFNVIAHQAKLLRCPKIRDVFVGDAAVLEDSVVSNSTILSSPAEVSSILGFSQVHSSILQWNAHVHSGSSVERSFLCDCSRVERHGVVMDSLLGPNTAIAEGECTSTFLGPFVGFHHQAMIVAAFWPRGRGNVGYGANVGSNHTLKAPDQELWPGEGVFFGLSVSIKYPSNFTNAAYSVIATGVSTLPQKLDMPFALINTPGHNIPDLSPAINEIYPGWVLSHSIFTVLRNQDKFDKRNKSKRTNVDSPIFRSDIIMMMQVACQRLVDAEKKPVNLRHGKQIIYTDKQVPIY
;
A
#
# COMPACT_ATOMS: atom_id res chain seq x y z
N MET A 1 -30.63 -2.41 29.61
CA MET A 1 -30.34 -3.12 30.87
C MET A 1 -29.18 -4.07 30.62
N THR A 2 -28.15 -3.94 31.48
CA THR A 2 -27.10 -4.94 31.81
C THR A 2 -26.22 -5.50 30.68
N THR A 3 -25.10 -4.81 30.47
CA THR A 3 -23.73 -5.34 30.59
C THR A 3 -23.45 -6.73 30.03
N ALA A 4 -22.97 -6.75 28.79
CA ALA A 4 -21.90 -7.66 28.37
C ALA A 4 -20.84 -6.81 27.66
N ALA A 5 -20.15 -5.96 28.44
CA ALA A 5 -18.86 -5.44 28.02
C ALA A 5 -17.87 -6.59 28.10
N ALA A 6 -17.88 -7.46 27.08
CA ALA A 6 -16.64 -8.12 26.72
C ALA A 6 -15.63 -6.99 26.51
N THR A 7 -14.60 -6.94 27.36
CA THR A 7 -13.45 -6.06 27.16
C THR A 7 -12.92 -6.36 25.77
N ALA A 8 -13.31 -5.57 24.77
CA ALA A 8 -12.78 -5.67 23.42
C ALA A 8 -11.26 -5.57 23.59
N ALA A 9 -10.53 -6.59 23.14
CA ALA A 9 -9.08 -6.61 23.26
C ALA A 9 -8.52 -5.32 22.67
N SER A 10 -7.67 -4.64 23.44
CA SER A 10 -6.95 -3.43 23.01
C SER A 10 -6.41 -3.61 21.59
N PHE A 11 -6.76 -2.71 20.66
CA PHE A 11 -6.24 -2.77 19.30
C PHE A 11 -4.75 -2.43 19.29
N ALA A 12 -4.27 -1.59 20.20
CA ALA A 12 -2.85 -1.34 20.36
C ALA A 12 -2.11 -2.66 20.64
N GLY A 13 -2.66 -3.51 21.52
CA GLY A 13 -2.11 -4.83 21.83
C GLY A 13 -1.91 -5.75 20.61
N GLN A 14 -2.66 -5.54 19.51
CA GLN A 14 -2.51 -6.30 18.26
C GLN A 14 -1.18 -6.00 17.53
N VAL A 15 -0.44 -4.95 17.90
CA VAL A 15 0.91 -4.68 17.39
C VAL A 15 1.95 -5.61 18.02
N THR A 16 1.73 -6.04 19.26
CA THR A 16 2.71 -6.80 20.06
C THR A 16 3.27 -8.05 19.37
N PRO A 17 2.45 -8.91 18.72
CA PRO A 17 2.97 -10.09 18.02
C PRO A 17 3.97 -9.76 16.90
N PHE A 18 3.92 -8.55 16.34
CA PHE A 18 4.81 -8.10 15.27
C PHE A 18 6.11 -7.48 15.78
N LEU A 19 6.30 -7.35 17.10
CA LEU A 19 7.57 -6.95 17.72
C LEU A 19 8.64 -8.06 17.69
N THR A 20 8.32 -9.18 17.04
CA THR A 20 9.22 -10.29 16.68
C THR A 20 8.84 -10.84 15.30
N SER A 21 8.37 -9.99 14.38
CA SER A 21 7.99 -10.41 13.03
C SER A 21 9.19 -10.90 12.23
N GLY A 22 8.92 -11.62 11.13
CA GLY A 22 9.97 -12.07 10.20
C GLY A 22 10.84 -10.91 9.69
N HIS A 23 10.24 -9.74 9.43
CA HIS A 23 10.98 -8.54 9.04
C HIS A 23 11.98 -8.09 10.13
N GLN A 24 11.53 -7.98 11.38
CA GLN A 24 12.43 -7.59 12.48
C GLN A 24 13.53 -8.60 12.75
N LEU A 25 13.19 -9.90 12.72
CA LEU A 25 14.16 -10.98 12.89
C LEU A 25 15.21 -10.95 11.77
N TYR A 26 14.80 -10.67 10.53
CA TYR A 26 15.74 -10.53 9.41
C TYR A 26 16.69 -9.35 9.59
N VAL A 27 16.18 -8.18 9.98
CA VAL A 27 17.04 -7.00 10.23
C VAL A 27 18.00 -7.28 11.40
N ALA A 28 17.54 -7.95 12.46
CA ALA A 28 18.40 -8.36 13.57
C ALA A 28 19.52 -9.30 13.10
N LEU A 29 19.19 -10.29 12.27
CA LEU A 29 20.16 -11.20 11.67
C LEU A 29 21.21 -10.45 10.80
N CYS A 30 20.78 -9.43 10.07
CA CYS A 30 21.70 -8.58 9.30
C CYS A 30 22.69 -7.86 10.22
N ARG A 31 22.19 -7.21 11.29
CA ARG A 31 23.05 -6.53 12.28
C ARG A 31 24.05 -7.48 12.92
N ASP A 32 23.60 -8.65 13.35
CA ASP A 32 24.47 -9.64 13.98
C ASP A 32 25.50 -10.21 13.00
N THR A 33 25.12 -10.39 11.73
CA THR A 33 26.06 -10.79 10.67
C THR A 33 27.11 -9.71 10.43
N MET A 34 26.71 -8.44 10.28
CA MET A 34 27.65 -7.32 10.12
C MET A 34 28.63 -7.22 11.30
N ARG A 35 28.14 -7.37 12.54
CA ARG A 35 28.99 -7.39 13.75
C ARG A 35 30.02 -8.52 13.74
N ARG A 36 29.61 -9.74 13.35
CA ARG A 36 30.54 -10.88 13.24
C ARG A 36 31.58 -10.67 12.13
N LEU A 37 31.17 -10.15 10.98
CA LEU A 37 32.08 -9.91 9.86
C LEU A 37 33.10 -8.81 10.18
N HIS A 38 32.73 -7.85 11.02
CA HIS A 38 33.66 -6.83 11.53
C HIS A 38 34.78 -7.36 12.44
N THR A 39 34.67 -8.59 12.98
CA THR A 39 35.75 -9.16 13.81
C THR A 39 36.75 -9.98 13.00
N GLN A 40 36.57 -10.09 11.67
CA GLN A 40 37.50 -10.79 10.80
C GLN A 40 38.79 -9.99 10.60
N SER A 41 39.87 -10.71 10.29
CA SER A 41 41.12 -10.07 9.86
C SER A 41 40.97 -9.49 8.45
N PRO A 42 41.65 -8.36 8.16
CA PRO A 42 41.70 -7.82 6.81
C PRO A 42 42.30 -8.79 5.78
N VAL A 43 42.17 -8.46 4.49
CA VAL A 43 42.77 -9.21 3.39
C VAL A 43 44.29 -9.39 3.56
N THR A 44 44.77 -10.59 3.23
CA THR A 44 46.20 -10.94 3.28
C THR A 44 46.99 -10.33 2.11
N PRO A 45 48.34 -10.25 2.19
CA PRO A 45 49.17 -9.73 1.09
C PRO A 45 48.93 -10.42 -0.27
N ALA A 46 48.70 -11.74 -0.27
CA ALA A 46 48.40 -12.49 -1.50
C ALA A 46 47.03 -12.12 -2.09
N GLN A 47 46.02 -11.90 -1.24
CA GLN A 47 44.69 -11.47 -1.67
C GLN A 47 44.74 -10.03 -2.20
N ILE A 48 45.50 -9.14 -1.56
CA ILE A 48 45.73 -7.77 -2.02
C ILE A 48 46.35 -7.78 -3.41
N GLN A 49 47.45 -8.51 -3.62
CA GLN A 49 48.12 -8.59 -4.92
C GLN A 49 47.18 -9.06 -6.03
N LEU A 50 46.35 -10.07 -5.76
CA LEU A 50 45.37 -10.57 -6.73
C LEU A 50 44.29 -9.52 -7.05
N LEU A 51 43.77 -8.83 -6.03
CA LEU A 51 42.78 -7.78 -6.21
C LEU A 51 43.36 -6.62 -7.03
N GLU A 52 44.58 -6.18 -6.76
CA GLU A 52 45.27 -5.14 -7.53
C GLU A 52 45.53 -5.56 -8.98
N GLN A 53 45.95 -6.81 -9.22
CA GLN A 53 46.10 -7.37 -10.57
C GLN A 53 44.81 -7.35 -11.38
N HIS A 54 43.66 -7.49 -10.72
CA HIS A 54 42.34 -7.39 -11.33
C HIS A 54 41.77 -5.96 -11.36
N GLY A 55 42.62 -4.95 -11.15
CA GLY A 55 42.28 -3.54 -11.32
C GLY A 55 41.53 -2.92 -10.13
N ASN A 56 41.42 -3.64 -9.01
CA ASN A 56 40.78 -3.11 -7.81
C ASN A 56 41.72 -2.16 -7.06
N ARG A 57 41.14 -1.21 -6.33
CA ARG A 57 41.85 -0.23 -5.50
C ARG A 57 41.15 -0.07 -4.16
N ALA A 58 41.89 0.25 -3.12
CA ALA A 58 41.35 0.59 -1.81
C ALA A 58 42.00 1.85 -1.25
N ASP A 59 41.24 2.66 -0.51
CA ASP A 59 41.82 3.77 0.28
C ASP A 59 42.73 3.20 1.39
N SER A 60 42.34 2.06 1.98
CA SER A 60 43.18 1.23 2.84
C SER A 60 42.75 -0.23 2.80
N TRP A 61 43.68 -1.13 2.50
CA TRP A 61 43.45 -2.58 2.53
C TRP A 61 43.20 -3.11 3.95
N ASP A 62 43.58 -2.37 5.00
CA ASP A 62 43.30 -2.73 6.42
C ASP A 62 41.80 -2.67 6.76
N THR A 63 41.01 -2.05 5.88
CA THR A 63 39.55 -1.91 6.03
C THR A 63 38.75 -2.76 5.04
N VAL A 64 39.44 -3.62 4.27
CA VAL A 64 38.82 -4.56 3.35
C VAL A 64 38.92 -5.98 3.92
N TYR A 65 37.79 -6.66 3.98
CA TYR A 65 37.65 -8.00 4.56
C TYR A 65 37.08 -8.95 3.52
N THR A 66 37.40 -10.24 3.63
CA THR A 66 36.78 -11.25 2.78
C THR A 66 36.63 -12.60 3.46
N SER A 67 35.53 -13.28 3.13
CA SER A 67 35.33 -14.70 3.44
C SER A 67 35.75 -15.62 2.29
N GLY A 68 36.20 -15.04 1.16
CA GLY A 68 36.57 -15.76 -0.06
C GLY A 68 38.04 -16.20 -0.13
N SER A 69 38.28 -17.28 -0.86
CA SER A 69 39.62 -17.74 -1.20
C SER A 69 40.18 -16.99 -2.42
N LEU A 70 41.49 -17.12 -2.70
CA LEU A 70 42.11 -16.58 -3.91
C LEU A 70 41.36 -16.99 -5.19
N ALA A 71 40.86 -18.23 -5.26
CA ALA A 71 40.12 -18.74 -6.41
C ALA A 71 38.78 -18.01 -6.64
N THR A 72 38.17 -17.47 -5.58
CA THR A 72 36.89 -16.74 -5.67
C THR A 72 37.08 -15.25 -5.91
N LEU A 73 38.20 -14.67 -5.44
CA LEU A 73 38.49 -13.24 -5.59
C LEU A 73 38.81 -12.82 -7.03
N ILE A 74 39.07 -13.77 -7.94
CA ILE A 74 39.17 -13.50 -9.38
C ILE A 74 37.88 -12.89 -9.97
N ARG A 75 36.76 -13.03 -9.26
CA ARG A 75 35.43 -12.48 -9.57
C ARG A 75 35.19 -11.10 -8.93
N VAL A 76 36.24 -10.46 -8.45
CA VAL A 76 36.23 -9.07 -7.99
C VAL A 76 37.16 -8.28 -8.89
N ARG A 77 36.62 -7.36 -9.71
CA ARG A 77 37.38 -6.67 -10.76
C ARG A 77 37.02 -5.19 -10.85
N ASN A 78 38.03 -4.36 -11.08
CA ASN A 78 37.89 -2.92 -11.32
C ASN A 78 37.01 -2.17 -10.30
N CYS A 79 37.00 -2.60 -9.05
CA CYS A 79 36.25 -1.93 -7.98
C CYS A 79 37.12 -0.94 -7.20
N THR A 80 36.48 0.06 -6.61
CA THR A 80 37.13 0.97 -5.66
C THR A 80 36.51 0.79 -4.28
N PHE A 81 37.31 0.44 -3.29
CA PHE A 81 36.88 0.20 -1.92
C PHE A 81 37.22 1.39 -1.01
N ARG A 82 36.24 1.87 -0.25
CA ARG A 82 36.43 2.95 0.74
C ARG A 82 35.74 2.63 2.04
N GLY A 83 36.31 3.06 3.15
CA GLY A 83 35.82 2.70 4.47
C GLY A 83 35.80 1.19 4.65
N ARG A 84 34.85 0.66 5.41
CA ARG A 84 34.78 -0.78 5.73
C ARG A 84 34.04 -1.57 4.65
N VAL A 85 34.74 -2.43 3.93
CA VAL A 85 34.14 -3.26 2.87
C VAL A 85 34.32 -4.73 3.17
N HIS A 86 33.22 -5.49 3.12
CA HIS A 86 33.27 -6.95 3.20
C HIS A 86 32.88 -7.59 1.86
N LEU A 87 33.70 -8.55 1.41
CA LEU A 87 33.52 -9.32 0.19
C LEU A 87 33.30 -10.80 0.52
N GLY A 88 32.16 -11.36 0.14
CA GLY A 88 31.84 -12.76 0.32
C GLY A 88 32.66 -13.70 -0.57
N SER A 89 32.30 -14.98 -0.52
CA SER A 89 32.81 -16.02 -1.40
C SER A 89 31.93 -16.11 -2.66
N PHE A 90 32.52 -15.86 -3.84
CA PHE A 90 31.81 -15.82 -5.12
C PHE A 90 32.10 -17.08 -5.93
N THR A 91 31.16 -18.02 -5.96
CA THR A 91 31.38 -19.35 -6.56
C THR A 91 30.34 -19.71 -7.61
N LYS A 92 29.14 -19.13 -7.54
CA LYS A 92 28.02 -19.45 -8.42
C LYS A 92 27.72 -18.37 -9.43
N ASP A 93 26.94 -18.73 -10.42
CA ASP A 93 26.35 -17.76 -11.34
C ASP A 93 24.94 -17.40 -10.83
N VAL A 94 24.54 -16.15 -11.06
CA VAL A 94 23.20 -15.63 -10.74
C VAL A 94 22.51 -15.17 -12.01
N MET A 95 21.17 -15.22 -12.02
CA MET A 95 20.38 -14.94 -13.21
C MET A 95 19.99 -13.46 -13.31
N VAL A 96 20.46 -12.80 -14.36
CA VAL A 96 20.05 -11.44 -14.76
C VAL A 96 19.35 -11.55 -16.10
N ASP A 97 18.07 -11.18 -16.18
CA ASP A 97 17.25 -11.30 -17.41
C ASP A 97 17.33 -12.68 -18.10
N ASN A 98 17.31 -13.74 -17.28
CA ASN A 98 17.45 -15.13 -17.68
C ASN A 98 18.81 -15.52 -18.32
N VAL A 99 19.83 -14.66 -18.17
CA VAL A 99 21.21 -14.93 -18.57
C VAL A 99 22.05 -15.18 -17.31
N PRO A 100 22.89 -16.24 -17.27
CA PRO A 100 23.77 -16.48 -16.15
C PRO A 100 24.95 -15.50 -16.16
N PHE A 101 25.16 -14.82 -15.03
CA PHE A 101 26.32 -13.97 -14.78
C PHE A 101 27.11 -14.50 -13.57
N PRO A 102 28.44 -14.56 -13.63
CA PRO A 102 29.24 -14.89 -12.46
C PRO A 102 28.96 -13.93 -11.30
N SER A 103 28.63 -14.46 -10.12
CA SER A 103 28.57 -13.65 -8.89
C SER A 103 29.90 -12.94 -8.65
N GLY A 104 29.90 -11.85 -7.89
CA GLY A 104 31.09 -11.03 -7.64
C GLY A 104 30.83 -9.54 -7.71
N CYS A 105 31.92 -8.77 -7.65
CA CYS A 105 31.89 -7.31 -7.68
C CYS A 105 32.65 -6.81 -8.92
N TYR A 106 31.99 -6.03 -9.77
CA TYR A 106 32.56 -5.59 -11.04
C TYR A 106 32.30 -4.10 -11.27
N ASN A 107 33.35 -3.33 -11.62
CA ASN A 107 33.25 -1.93 -12.05
C ASN A 107 32.40 -1.03 -11.13
N THR A 108 32.58 -1.15 -9.81
CA THR A 108 31.73 -0.47 -8.82
C THR A 108 32.55 0.23 -7.74
N THR A 109 32.10 1.41 -7.29
CA THR A 109 32.61 2.03 -6.06
C THR A 109 31.81 1.54 -4.86
N ILE A 110 32.46 0.86 -3.93
CA ILE A 110 31.85 0.26 -2.74
C ILE A 110 32.38 0.98 -1.49
N VAL A 111 31.47 1.53 -0.69
CA VAL A 111 31.77 2.34 0.49
C VAL A 111 31.00 1.83 1.70
N ASP A 112 31.69 1.50 2.79
CA ASP A 112 31.07 1.08 4.05
C ASP A 112 29.96 0.04 3.85
N SER A 113 30.24 -1.07 3.15
CA SER A 113 29.20 -2.00 2.66
C SER A 113 29.61 -3.46 2.79
N PHE A 114 28.60 -4.33 2.84
CA PHE A 114 28.75 -5.78 2.91
C PHE A 114 28.16 -6.39 1.65
N VAL A 115 28.96 -7.13 0.89
CA VAL A 115 28.50 -7.95 -0.23
C VAL A 115 28.74 -9.41 0.12
N LEU A 116 27.67 -10.15 0.39
CA LEU A 116 27.75 -11.54 0.89
C LEU A 116 27.90 -12.57 -0.25
N ASP A 117 27.99 -13.84 0.14
CA ASP A 117 28.36 -14.92 -0.77
C ASP A 117 27.40 -15.04 -1.95
N ASP A 118 27.99 -15.34 -3.12
CA ASP A 118 27.30 -15.49 -4.39
C ASP A 118 26.39 -14.29 -4.79
N ALA A 119 26.53 -13.11 -4.17
CA ALA A 119 25.87 -11.89 -4.63
C ALA A 119 26.57 -11.32 -5.87
N LEU A 120 25.83 -10.59 -6.71
CA LEU A 120 26.36 -9.86 -7.86
C LEU A 120 26.16 -8.36 -7.67
N VAL A 121 27.25 -7.60 -7.69
CA VAL A 121 27.25 -6.14 -7.75
C VAL A 121 28.06 -5.73 -8.97
N GLN A 122 27.41 -5.20 -10.00
CA GLN A 122 28.07 -4.91 -11.26
C GLN A 122 27.63 -3.56 -11.84
N ASP A 123 28.57 -2.83 -12.43
CA ASP A 123 28.35 -1.60 -13.19
C ASP A 123 27.48 -0.59 -12.42
N THR A 124 27.70 -0.51 -11.10
CA THR A 124 26.96 0.38 -10.21
C THR A 124 27.85 1.55 -9.83
N PHE A 125 27.39 2.79 -10.02
CA PHE A 125 28.25 3.95 -9.79
C PHE A 125 28.68 4.07 -8.32
N LEU A 126 27.74 3.92 -7.38
CA LEU A 126 28.03 3.99 -5.94
C LEU A 126 27.13 3.04 -5.13
N LEU A 127 27.75 2.12 -4.39
CA LEU A 127 27.15 1.32 -3.35
C LEU A 127 27.66 1.79 -1.98
N HIS A 128 26.84 2.51 -1.21
CA HIS A 128 27.23 3.12 0.06
C HIS A 128 26.29 2.69 1.19
N ARG A 129 26.86 2.21 2.30
CA ARG A 129 26.12 1.74 3.48
C ARG A 129 24.99 0.79 3.10
N THR A 130 25.38 -0.30 2.44
CA THR A 130 24.43 -1.30 1.94
C THR A 130 24.87 -2.71 2.33
N TYR A 131 23.91 -3.46 2.86
CA TYR A 131 24.01 -4.90 3.10
C TYR A 131 23.37 -5.62 1.91
N VAL A 132 24.20 -6.25 1.07
CA VAL A 132 23.78 -7.05 -0.08
C VAL A 132 23.87 -8.52 0.33
N SER A 133 22.71 -9.15 0.55
CA SER A 133 22.60 -10.51 1.05
C SER A 133 22.98 -11.55 -0.02
N HIS A 134 23.05 -12.81 0.40
CA HIS A 134 23.47 -13.93 -0.43
C HIS A 134 22.62 -14.04 -1.70
N GLY A 135 23.27 -14.20 -2.86
CA GLY A 135 22.58 -14.35 -4.14
C GLY A 135 21.78 -13.13 -4.62
N ALA A 136 21.85 -11.99 -3.92
CA ALA A 136 21.21 -10.76 -4.37
C ALA A 136 21.94 -10.17 -5.59
N VAL A 137 21.21 -9.42 -6.40
CA VAL A 137 21.70 -8.86 -7.67
C VAL A 137 21.51 -7.35 -7.67
N VAL A 138 22.59 -6.62 -7.92
CA VAL A 138 22.63 -5.16 -8.07
C VAL A 138 23.41 -4.87 -9.35
N VAL A 139 22.72 -4.48 -10.43
CA VAL A 139 23.33 -4.34 -11.76
C VAL A 139 22.92 -3.02 -12.40
N GLY A 140 23.89 -2.24 -12.88
CA GLY A 140 23.63 -1.03 -13.67
C GLY A 140 23.01 0.13 -12.88
N CYS A 141 23.10 0.11 -11.54
CA CYS A 141 22.46 1.11 -10.70
C CYS A 141 23.27 2.42 -10.64
N GLY A 142 22.60 3.55 -10.46
CA GLY A 142 23.26 4.83 -10.22
C GLY A 142 23.82 4.89 -8.80
N THR A 143 23.08 5.50 -7.89
CA THR A 143 23.49 5.59 -6.47
C THR A 143 22.58 4.74 -5.58
N ILE A 144 23.19 3.96 -4.69
CA ILE A 144 22.54 3.26 -3.58
C ILE A 144 23.17 3.78 -2.30
N THR A 145 22.39 4.51 -1.49
CA THR A 145 22.93 5.27 -0.35
C THR A 145 22.02 5.18 0.87
N CYS A 146 22.58 5.28 2.07
CA CYS A 146 21.79 5.41 3.30
C CYS A 146 22.07 6.78 3.93
N SER A 147 21.03 7.51 4.35
CA SER A 147 21.14 8.88 4.85
C SER A 147 21.64 8.96 6.29
N GLY A 148 21.48 7.92 7.10
CA GLY A 148 21.91 7.92 8.50
C GLY A 148 21.48 6.69 9.29
N THR A 149 21.86 6.63 10.56
CA THR A 149 21.59 5.47 11.45
C THR A 149 20.13 5.31 11.84
N ASP A 150 19.38 6.42 11.87
CA ASP A 150 17.99 6.44 12.36
C ASP A 150 16.96 6.08 11.27
N VAL A 151 17.43 5.68 10.09
CA VAL A 151 16.58 5.32 8.94
C VAL A 151 15.68 4.14 9.27
N THR A 152 14.39 4.31 8.99
CA THR A 152 13.34 3.32 9.30
C THR A 152 12.71 2.69 8.05
N ASN A 153 13.21 3.06 6.86
CA ASN A 153 12.71 2.57 5.58
C ASN A 153 11.19 2.79 5.42
N GLY A 154 10.68 3.94 5.86
CA GLY A 154 9.26 4.29 5.77
C GLY A 154 8.40 3.79 6.93
N ASN A 155 8.90 2.90 7.79
CA ASN A 155 8.18 2.48 9.00
C ASN A 155 8.03 3.64 9.99
N GLY A 156 6.85 3.75 10.59
CA GLY A 156 6.47 4.84 11.48
C GLY A 156 5.95 6.09 10.77
N THR A 157 5.92 6.12 9.43
CA THR A 157 5.29 7.20 8.68
C THR A 157 3.80 7.27 9.03
N VAL A 158 3.28 8.46 9.28
CA VAL A 158 1.88 8.68 9.62
C VAL A 158 1.09 9.01 8.37
N LEU A 159 0.10 8.19 8.06
CA LEU A 159 -0.86 8.42 6.98
C LEU A 159 -2.03 9.26 7.49
N LYS A 160 -2.49 10.20 6.68
CA LYS A 160 -3.72 10.97 6.93
C LYS A 160 -4.78 10.51 5.94
N VAL A 161 -5.66 9.62 6.39
CA VAL A 161 -6.71 9.04 5.54
C VAL A 161 -8.08 9.65 5.87
N GLY A 162 -8.90 9.90 4.86
CA GLY A 162 -10.11 10.74 5.02
C GLY A 162 -9.72 12.21 4.98
N VAL A 163 -10.03 12.98 6.02
CA VAL A 163 -9.74 14.42 6.06
C VAL A 163 -8.22 14.71 5.91
N GLU A 164 -7.85 15.45 4.86
CA GLU A 164 -6.44 15.69 4.47
C GLU A 164 -5.64 16.47 5.54
N ILE A 165 -6.27 17.41 6.24
CA ILE A 165 -5.63 18.12 7.35
C ILE A 165 -5.33 17.23 8.58
N GLY A 166 -5.93 16.03 8.68
CA GLY A 166 -5.71 15.06 9.76
C GLY A 166 -6.96 14.76 10.60
N GLY A 167 -6.76 14.14 11.76
CA GLY A 167 -7.80 13.64 12.66
C GLY A 167 -8.18 12.17 12.44
N ARG A 168 -7.44 11.47 11.58
CA ARG A 168 -7.47 10.03 11.31
C ARG A 168 -6.09 9.54 10.88
N GLU A 169 -5.16 9.69 11.80
CA GLU A 169 -3.76 9.30 11.63
C GLU A 169 -3.59 7.79 11.78
N ILE A 170 -2.87 7.17 10.85
CA ILE A 170 -2.47 5.75 10.93
C ILE A 170 -0.95 5.68 10.79
N ALA A 171 -0.25 5.33 11.87
CA ALA A 171 1.20 5.14 11.86
C ALA A 171 1.56 3.76 11.29
N MET A 172 2.00 3.70 10.03
CA MET A 172 2.20 2.43 9.34
C MET A 172 3.49 1.70 9.78
N PHE A 173 3.43 0.36 9.79
CA PHE A 173 4.58 -0.52 9.97
C PHE A 173 4.45 -1.74 9.06
N ALA A 174 5.57 -2.33 8.63
CA ALA A 174 5.58 -3.23 7.47
C ALA A 174 4.64 -4.45 7.60
N ASP A 175 4.59 -5.05 8.78
CA ASP A 175 3.76 -6.23 9.05
C ASP A 175 2.31 -5.90 9.48
N MET A 176 1.87 -4.63 9.38
CA MET A 176 0.56 -4.19 9.86
C MET A 176 -0.58 -4.95 9.18
N PRO A 177 -1.48 -5.61 9.96
CA PRO A 177 -2.69 -6.20 9.42
C PRO A 177 -3.66 -5.14 8.92
N PHE A 178 -4.33 -5.41 7.80
CA PHE A 178 -5.35 -4.53 7.22
C PHE A 178 -6.47 -4.16 8.24
N HIS A 179 -6.98 -5.15 8.97
CA HIS A 179 -8.02 -4.95 9.98
C HIS A 179 -7.56 -4.01 11.11
N LEU A 180 -6.30 -4.12 11.55
CA LEU A 180 -5.75 -3.22 12.57
C LEU A 180 -5.77 -1.78 12.07
N ALA A 181 -5.35 -1.54 10.83
CA ALA A 181 -5.38 -0.20 10.23
C ALA A 181 -6.81 0.34 10.14
N ALA A 182 -7.80 -0.49 9.78
CA ALA A 182 -9.21 -0.10 9.76
C ALA A 182 -9.70 0.31 11.15
N VAL A 183 -9.43 -0.48 12.20
CA VAL A 183 -9.84 -0.18 13.58
C VAL A 183 -9.18 1.11 14.09
N VAL A 184 -7.89 1.31 13.82
CA VAL A 184 -7.17 2.56 14.16
C VAL A 184 -7.83 3.74 13.44
N GLY A 185 -8.07 3.60 12.14
CA GLY A 185 -8.73 4.62 11.33
C GLY A 185 -10.16 4.92 11.78
N GLU A 186 -10.93 3.96 12.27
CA GLU A 186 -12.28 4.19 12.79
C GLU A 186 -12.28 4.86 14.18
N THR A 187 -11.19 4.71 14.94
CA THR A 187 -11.09 5.22 16.30
C THR A 187 -10.61 6.67 16.33
N ARG A 188 -11.45 7.59 16.82
CA ARG A 188 -11.06 9.01 17.07
C ARG A 188 -11.06 9.40 18.54
N GLY A 189 -12.03 8.89 19.30
CA GLY A 189 -12.31 9.37 20.67
C GLY A 189 -11.44 8.74 21.77
N ASN A 190 -10.72 7.65 21.48
CA ASN A 190 -9.93 6.93 22.48
C ASN A 190 -8.45 7.30 22.38
N VAL A 191 -8.12 8.49 22.87
CA VAL A 191 -6.75 9.08 22.80
C VAL A 191 -5.72 8.17 23.47
N SER A 192 -6.05 7.56 24.62
CA SER A 192 -5.12 6.65 25.32
C SER A 192 -4.76 5.42 24.49
N GLU A 193 -5.73 4.85 23.79
CA GLU A 193 -5.51 3.65 22.98
C GLU A 193 -4.74 3.96 21.70
N LEU A 194 -5.05 5.08 21.03
CA LEU A 194 -4.29 5.59 19.88
C LEU A 194 -2.83 5.85 20.28
N LYS A 195 -2.61 6.46 21.45
CA LYS A 195 -1.26 6.71 21.97
C LYS A 195 -0.50 5.41 22.24
N ALA A 196 -1.15 4.42 22.85
CA ALA A 196 -0.55 3.11 23.08
C ALA A 196 -0.17 2.41 21.76
N TYR A 197 -1.01 2.52 20.73
CA TYR A 197 -0.71 2.02 19.38
C TYR A 197 0.52 2.71 18.79
N GLU A 198 0.58 4.05 18.82
CA GLU A 198 1.74 4.80 18.32
C GLU A 198 3.05 4.43 19.03
N ASP A 199 3.00 4.22 20.35
CA ASP A 199 4.18 3.86 21.14
C ASP A 199 4.67 2.43 20.82
N LEU A 200 3.75 1.50 20.52
CA LEU A 200 4.10 0.16 20.04
C LEU A 200 4.64 0.19 18.61
N VAL A 201 4.07 1.01 17.72
CA VAL A 201 4.62 1.23 16.36
C VAL A 201 6.01 1.86 16.42
N ARG A 202 6.26 2.79 17.34
CA ARG A 202 7.59 3.36 17.58
C ARG A 202 8.58 2.29 18.07
N THR A 203 8.12 1.38 18.92
CA THR A 203 8.93 0.23 19.36
C THR A 203 9.26 -0.69 18.19
N TYR A 204 8.29 -0.96 17.31
CA TYR A 204 8.52 -1.71 16.08
C TYR A 204 9.56 -1.02 15.19
N THR A 205 9.38 0.28 15.00
CA THR A 205 10.18 1.13 14.11
C THR A 205 11.66 1.17 14.54
N LYS A 206 11.94 1.25 15.84
CA LYS A 206 13.31 1.17 16.37
C LYS A 206 13.97 -0.18 16.07
N LYS A 207 13.22 -1.28 16.12
CA LYS A 207 13.78 -2.64 15.90
C LYS A 207 14.11 -2.93 14.44
N VAL A 208 13.49 -2.23 13.49
CA VAL A 208 13.76 -2.38 12.04
C VAL A 208 14.88 -1.48 11.51
N GLN A 209 15.44 -0.59 12.33
CA GLN A 209 16.64 0.18 11.95
C GLN A 209 17.85 -0.77 11.81
N CYS A 210 18.59 -0.67 10.70
CA CYS A 210 19.74 -1.54 10.41
C CYS A 210 21.08 -0.81 10.60
N ASP A 211 21.25 -0.08 11.71
CA ASP A 211 22.48 0.64 12.06
C ASP A 211 23.00 1.56 10.92
N GLY A 212 22.07 2.10 10.12
CA GLY A 212 22.39 2.98 8.98
C GLY A 212 22.73 2.27 7.67
N PHE A 213 22.25 1.05 7.45
CA PHE A 213 22.42 0.33 6.19
C PHE A 213 21.10 0.17 5.42
N ASN A 214 21.17 0.28 4.09
CA ASN A 214 20.17 -0.33 3.21
C ASN A 214 20.27 -1.85 3.31
N VAL A 215 19.14 -2.55 3.18
CA VAL A 215 19.11 -4.01 3.17
C VAL A 215 18.57 -4.48 1.83
N ILE A 216 19.39 -5.20 1.06
CA ILE A 216 19.01 -5.93 -0.15
C ILE A 216 19.04 -7.41 0.20
N ALA A 217 17.87 -8.01 0.41
CA ALA A 217 17.72 -9.33 1.00
C ALA A 217 17.98 -10.47 -0.01
N HIS A 218 17.75 -11.71 0.42
CA HIS A 218 18.18 -12.90 -0.32
C HIS A 218 17.54 -12.95 -1.71
N GLN A 219 18.35 -13.10 -2.75
CA GLN A 219 17.91 -13.14 -4.16
C GLN A 219 17.08 -11.92 -4.64
N ALA A 220 17.07 -10.82 -3.89
CA ALA A 220 16.48 -9.58 -4.37
C ALA A 220 17.26 -9.03 -5.56
N LYS A 221 16.57 -8.35 -6.48
CA LYS A 221 17.14 -7.81 -7.71
C LYS A 221 16.89 -6.32 -7.82
N LEU A 222 17.97 -5.55 -7.93
CA LEU A 222 17.99 -4.13 -8.28
C LEU A 222 18.67 -3.99 -9.64
N LEU A 223 17.89 -3.66 -10.66
CA LEU A 223 18.34 -3.61 -12.04
C LEU A 223 18.14 -2.20 -12.58
N ARG A 224 19.24 -1.54 -12.97
CA ARG A 224 19.24 -0.23 -13.64
C ARG A 224 18.46 0.86 -12.88
N CYS A 225 18.43 0.76 -11.55
CA CYS A 225 17.78 1.76 -10.72
C CYS A 225 18.67 3.02 -10.64
N PRO A 226 18.21 4.19 -11.12
CA PRO A 226 19.06 5.39 -11.13
C PRO A 226 19.34 5.92 -9.71
N LYS A 227 18.42 5.71 -8.75
CA LYS A 227 18.57 6.15 -7.37
C LYS A 227 17.79 5.28 -6.40
N ILE A 228 18.51 4.69 -5.44
CA ILE A 228 17.97 3.93 -4.32
C ILE A 228 18.50 4.55 -3.03
N ARG A 229 17.61 4.81 -2.07
CA ARG A 229 18.03 5.42 -0.80
C ARG A 229 17.17 5.01 0.38
N ASP A 230 17.76 4.60 1.49
CA ASP A 230 17.02 4.29 2.72
C ASP A 230 15.97 3.18 2.52
N VAL A 231 16.36 2.03 1.99
CA VAL A 231 15.43 0.94 1.65
C VAL A 231 15.68 -0.35 2.42
N PHE A 232 14.58 -1.07 2.66
CA PHE A 232 14.57 -2.51 2.91
C PHE A 232 13.92 -3.18 1.70
N VAL A 233 14.65 -4.06 1.02
CA VAL A 233 14.19 -4.81 -0.15
C VAL A 233 14.20 -6.29 0.21
N GLY A 234 13.02 -6.86 0.44
CA GLY A 234 12.83 -8.23 0.92
C GLY A 234 13.16 -9.31 -0.11
N ASP A 235 13.13 -10.57 0.34
CA ASP A 235 13.59 -11.71 -0.45
C ASP A 235 12.91 -11.81 -1.81
N ALA A 236 13.71 -12.06 -2.85
CA ALA A 236 13.29 -12.15 -4.24
C ALA A 236 12.54 -10.92 -4.82
N ALA A 237 12.47 -9.80 -4.10
CA ALA A 237 11.84 -8.58 -4.62
C ALA A 237 12.58 -8.07 -5.86
N VAL A 238 11.85 -7.46 -6.79
CA VAL A 238 12.42 -6.94 -8.05
C VAL A 238 12.16 -5.45 -8.17
N LEU A 239 13.23 -4.67 -8.18
CA LEU A 239 13.23 -3.24 -8.45
C LEU A 239 13.98 -3.03 -9.76
N GLU A 240 13.32 -2.44 -10.75
CA GLU A 240 13.86 -2.31 -12.11
C GLU A 240 13.51 -0.96 -12.72
N ASP A 241 14.52 -0.29 -13.28
CA ASP A 241 14.39 0.98 -13.99
C ASP A 241 13.62 2.04 -13.16
N SER A 242 13.71 2.01 -11.83
CA SER A 242 12.82 2.76 -10.92
C SER A 242 13.57 3.48 -9.79
N VAL A 243 12.96 4.52 -9.22
CA VAL A 243 13.49 5.29 -8.08
C VAL A 243 12.73 4.91 -6.82
N VAL A 244 13.47 4.49 -5.79
CA VAL A 244 12.86 4.07 -4.52
C VAL A 244 13.60 4.72 -3.36
N SER A 245 12.85 5.34 -2.45
CA SER A 245 13.45 5.89 -1.25
C SER A 245 12.61 5.79 0.02
N ASN A 246 13.28 5.68 1.17
CA ASN A 246 12.66 5.60 2.50
C ASN A 246 11.52 4.56 2.54
N SER A 247 11.72 3.36 2.00
CA SER A 247 10.63 2.42 1.76
C SER A 247 10.98 0.97 2.10
N THR A 248 9.98 0.22 2.57
CA THR A 248 10.06 -1.21 2.85
C THR A 248 9.26 -1.97 1.80
N ILE A 249 9.93 -2.89 1.10
CA ILE A 249 9.31 -3.79 0.13
C ILE A 249 9.38 -5.20 0.72
N LEU A 250 8.29 -5.66 1.31
CA LEU A 250 8.18 -7.03 1.78
C LEU A 250 7.88 -7.96 0.60
N SER A 251 8.62 -9.07 0.53
CA SER A 251 8.57 -10.01 -0.58
C SER A 251 9.01 -11.39 -0.10
N SER A 252 8.63 -12.42 -0.83
CA SER A 252 9.20 -13.77 -0.71
C SER A 252 9.25 -14.42 -2.08
N PRO A 253 10.02 -15.52 -2.28
CA PRO A 253 10.02 -16.24 -3.54
C PRO A 253 8.64 -16.71 -4.02
N ALA A 254 7.70 -16.94 -3.08
CA ALA A 254 6.32 -17.36 -3.40
C ALA A 254 5.33 -16.20 -3.57
N GLU A 255 5.69 -14.99 -3.14
CA GLU A 255 4.84 -13.79 -3.14
C GLU A 255 5.71 -12.56 -3.48
N VAL A 256 6.23 -12.54 -4.70
CA VAL A 256 7.20 -11.55 -5.16
C VAL A 256 6.55 -10.17 -5.28
N SER A 257 7.11 -9.19 -4.59
CA SER A 257 6.75 -7.78 -4.77
C SER A 257 7.69 -7.10 -5.76
N SER A 258 7.20 -6.12 -6.52
CA SER A 258 8.03 -5.46 -7.52
C SER A 258 7.68 -4.01 -7.82
N ILE A 259 8.72 -3.23 -8.15
CA ILE A 259 8.63 -1.83 -8.57
C ILE A 259 9.35 -1.71 -9.91
N LEU A 260 8.61 -1.50 -10.99
CA LEU A 260 9.11 -1.65 -12.37
C LEU A 260 8.72 -0.48 -13.27
N GLY A 261 9.44 -0.34 -14.39
CA GLY A 261 9.03 0.49 -15.52
C GLY A 261 8.94 1.97 -15.18
N PHE A 262 10.03 2.56 -14.70
CA PHE A 262 10.14 4.01 -14.43
C PHE A 262 9.20 4.52 -13.32
N SER A 263 8.86 3.65 -12.38
CA SER A 263 8.01 4.00 -11.25
C SER A 263 8.80 4.69 -10.13
N GLN A 264 8.09 5.47 -9.30
CA GLN A 264 8.67 6.19 -8.18
C GLN A 264 7.94 5.82 -6.88
N VAL A 265 8.72 5.43 -5.87
CA VAL A 265 8.19 5.07 -4.55
C VAL A 265 8.95 5.80 -3.45
N HIS A 266 8.23 6.56 -2.61
CA HIS A 266 8.82 7.34 -1.52
C HIS A 266 8.06 7.17 -0.20
N SER A 267 8.77 6.98 0.91
CA SER A 267 8.20 6.92 2.26
C SER A 267 7.03 5.94 2.38
N SER A 268 7.12 4.78 1.72
CA SER A 268 6.00 3.86 1.50
C SER A 268 6.33 2.43 1.87
N ILE A 269 5.29 1.63 2.12
CA ILE A 269 5.39 0.21 2.43
C ILE A 269 4.61 -0.59 1.41
N LEU A 270 5.28 -1.56 0.79
CA LEU A 270 4.66 -2.58 -0.04
C LEU A 270 4.69 -3.90 0.72
N GLN A 271 3.52 -4.47 1.01
CA GLN A 271 3.41 -5.84 1.49
C GLN A 271 3.58 -6.84 0.35
N TRP A 272 3.68 -8.13 0.69
CA TRP A 272 3.93 -9.23 -0.23
C TRP A 272 3.01 -9.25 -1.46
N ASN A 273 3.56 -9.62 -2.62
CA ASN A 273 2.85 -9.65 -3.89
C ASN A 273 2.20 -8.30 -4.28
N ALA A 274 2.71 -7.18 -3.76
CA ALA A 274 2.28 -5.85 -4.18
C ALA A 274 3.17 -5.32 -5.31
N HIS A 275 2.57 -4.55 -6.22
CA HIS A 275 3.23 -4.12 -7.45
C HIS A 275 3.02 -2.63 -7.73
N VAL A 276 4.09 -1.92 -8.11
CA VAL A 276 4.05 -0.53 -8.57
C VAL A 276 4.77 -0.44 -9.92
N HIS A 277 4.00 -0.37 -11.01
CA HIS A 277 4.52 -0.55 -12.37
C HIS A 277 4.16 0.62 -13.30
N SER A 278 4.80 0.66 -14.47
CA SER A 278 4.37 1.47 -15.63
C SER A 278 4.27 2.97 -15.32
N GLY A 279 5.35 3.56 -14.81
CA GLY A 279 5.45 5.00 -14.57
C GLY A 279 4.55 5.51 -13.45
N SER A 280 4.22 4.66 -12.49
CA SER A 280 3.35 5.02 -11.36
C SER A 280 4.10 5.76 -10.27
N SER A 281 3.39 6.60 -9.50
CA SER A 281 3.93 7.37 -8.38
C SER A 281 3.24 6.98 -7.07
N VAL A 282 4.02 6.55 -6.07
CA VAL A 282 3.52 6.16 -4.75
C VAL A 282 4.31 6.89 -3.67
N GLU A 283 3.62 7.71 -2.89
CA GLU A 283 4.23 8.53 -1.85
C GLU A 283 3.47 8.40 -0.53
N ARG A 284 4.19 8.27 0.59
CA ARG A 284 3.61 8.15 1.95
C ARG A 284 2.41 7.21 1.95
N SER A 285 2.59 5.97 1.51
CA SER A 285 1.45 5.07 1.29
C SER A 285 1.73 3.64 1.74
N PHE A 286 0.65 2.94 2.11
CA PHE A 286 0.69 1.55 2.54
C PHE A 286 -0.09 0.66 1.58
N LEU A 287 0.59 -0.26 0.90
CA LEU A 287 -0.02 -1.20 -0.03
C LEU A 287 -0.08 -2.57 0.66
N CYS A 288 -1.29 -3.02 1.02
CA CYS A 288 -1.52 -4.36 1.51
C CYS A 288 -1.18 -5.43 0.46
N ASP A 289 -1.11 -6.68 0.89
CA ASP A 289 -0.76 -7.79 0.01
C ASP A 289 -1.67 -7.88 -1.22
N CYS A 290 -1.07 -8.22 -2.37
CA CYS A 290 -1.77 -8.31 -3.66
C CYS A 290 -2.34 -6.99 -4.21
N SER A 291 -1.99 -5.83 -3.66
CA SER A 291 -2.40 -4.52 -4.20
C SER A 291 -1.55 -4.10 -5.39
N ARG A 292 -2.11 -3.28 -6.29
CA ARG A 292 -1.41 -2.81 -7.49
C ARG A 292 -1.59 -1.32 -7.74
N VAL A 293 -0.52 -0.67 -8.18
CA VAL A 293 -0.55 0.66 -8.80
C VAL A 293 0.13 0.55 -10.15
N GLU A 294 -0.59 0.85 -11.22
CA GLU A 294 -0.12 0.60 -12.58
C GLU A 294 -0.59 1.70 -13.55
N ARG A 295 -0.03 1.71 -14.76
CA ARG A 295 -0.38 2.62 -15.86
C ARG A 295 -0.49 4.08 -15.41
N HIS A 296 0.59 4.64 -14.87
CA HIS A 296 0.63 6.02 -14.36
C HIS A 296 -0.32 6.31 -13.18
N GLY A 297 -0.69 5.29 -12.40
CA GLY A 297 -1.45 5.49 -11.17
C GLY A 297 -0.69 6.34 -10.15
N VAL A 298 -1.43 7.17 -9.43
CA VAL A 298 -0.90 8.06 -8.39
C VAL A 298 -1.54 7.70 -7.05
N VAL A 299 -0.72 7.42 -6.04
CA VAL A 299 -1.19 7.13 -4.68
C VAL A 299 -0.39 7.95 -3.68
N MET A 300 -1.07 8.78 -2.90
CA MET A 300 -0.46 9.71 -1.94
C MET A 300 -1.19 9.65 -0.61
N ASP A 301 -0.45 9.58 0.51
CA ASP A 301 -1.02 9.63 1.87
C ASP A 301 -2.13 8.59 2.12
N SER A 302 -2.05 7.44 1.45
CA SER A 302 -3.17 6.50 1.32
C SER A 302 -2.83 5.08 1.73
N LEU A 303 -3.85 4.32 2.09
CA LEU A 303 -3.76 2.89 2.35
C LEU A 303 -4.57 2.13 1.31
N LEU A 304 -3.94 1.23 0.57
CA LEU A 304 -4.62 0.30 -0.33
C LEU A 304 -4.80 -1.05 0.36
N GLY A 305 -6.05 -1.44 0.56
CA GLY A 305 -6.43 -2.75 1.07
C GLY A 305 -6.17 -3.85 0.02
N PRO A 306 -6.15 -5.12 0.43
CA PRO A 306 -5.68 -6.21 -0.43
C PRO A 306 -6.53 -6.38 -1.68
N ASN A 307 -5.89 -6.83 -2.77
CA ASN A 307 -6.47 -6.99 -4.10
C ASN A 307 -7.05 -5.69 -4.71
N THR A 308 -6.75 -4.52 -4.14
CA THR A 308 -7.10 -3.21 -4.71
C THR A 308 -6.13 -2.87 -5.84
N ALA A 309 -6.65 -2.30 -6.93
CA ALA A 309 -5.85 -1.91 -8.08
C ALA A 309 -6.17 -0.48 -8.50
N ILE A 310 -5.15 0.38 -8.47
CA ILE A 310 -5.20 1.74 -9.02
C ILE A 310 -4.50 1.73 -10.37
N ALA A 311 -5.27 1.91 -11.44
CA ALA A 311 -4.71 2.08 -12.77
C ALA A 311 -5.18 3.39 -13.40
N GLU A 312 -4.24 4.19 -13.91
CA GLU A 312 -4.46 5.52 -14.52
C GLU A 312 -5.09 6.58 -13.61
N GLY A 313 -5.49 6.24 -12.39
CA GLY A 313 -6.20 7.12 -11.47
C GLY A 313 -5.36 7.67 -10.31
N GLU A 314 -5.94 8.63 -9.60
CA GLU A 314 -5.39 9.26 -8.40
C GLU A 314 -6.13 8.79 -7.14
N CYS A 315 -5.38 8.42 -6.12
CA CYS A 315 -5.87 8.06 -4.78
C CYS A 315 -5.08 8.86 -3.74
N THR A 316 -5.72 9.87 -3.13
CA THR A 316 -5.05 10.79 -2.19
C THR A 316 -5.78 10.81 -0.85
N SER A 317 -5.03 10.75 0.26
CA SER A 317 -5.57 10.73 1.62
C SER A 317 -6.76 9.79 1.80
N THR A 318 -6.63 8.55 1.33
CA THR A 318 -7.75 7.62 1.26
C THR A 318 -7.39 6.25 1.84
N PHE A 319 -8.31 5.71 2.64
CA PHE A 319 -8.30 4.30 3.03
C PHE A 319 -9.16 3.53 2.02
N LEU A 320 -8.54 2.74 1.14
CA LEU A 320 -9.20 2.18 -0.04
C LEU A 320 -9.10 0.66 -0.11
N GLY A 321 -10.20 -0.04 0.12
CA GLY A 321 -10.26 -1.48 -0.17
C GLY A 321 -10.69 -2.30 1.02
N PRO A 322 -10.71 -3.64 0.88
CA PRO A 322 -10.13 -4.46 -0.20
C PRO A 322 -10.89 -4.39 -1.54
N PHE A 323 -10.32 -4.91 -2.63
CA PHE A 323 -11.00 -5.08 -3.93
C PHE A 323 -11.62 -3.83 -4.56
N VAL A 324 -11.07 -2.64 -4.31
CA VAL A 324 -11.51 -1.47 -5.07
C VAL A 324 -10.76 -1.39 -6.39
N GLY A 325 -11.47 -1.11 -7.48
CA GLY A 325 -10.93 -1.06 -8.83
C GLY A 325 -10.98 0.32 -9.46
N PHE A 326 -9.84 0.73 -10.02
CA PHE A 326 -9.70 1.78 -11.03
C PHE A 326 -9.16 1.11 -12.28
N HIS A 327 -9.75 1.39 -13.43
CA HIS A 327 -9.27 0.85 -14.70
C HIS A 327 -8.86 1.94 -15.69
N HIS A 328 -9.25 3.18 -15.41
CA HIS A 328 -9.05 4.36 -16.24
C HIS A 328 -8.85 5.59 -15.34
N GLN A 329 -8.50 6.71 -15.97
CA GLN A 329 -8.35 8.01 -15.29
C GLN A 329 -9.60 8.38 -14.49
N ALA A 330 -9.44 8.50 -13.18
CA ALA A 330 -10.43 8.93 -12.21
C ALA A 330 -9.71 9.35 -10.92
N MET A 331 -10.40 10.01 -10.01
CA MET A 331 -9.81 10.40 -8.73
C MET A 331 -10.70 10.02 -7.55
N ILE A 332 -10.06 9.56 -6.48
CA ILE A 332 -10.65 9.49 -5.14
C ILE A 332 -9.76 10.24 -4.15
N VAL A 333 -10.36 11.20 -3.45
CA VAL A 333 -9.67 12.02 -2.46
C VAL A 333 -10.50 12.07 -1.20
N ALA A 334 -9.81 12.06 -0.05
CA ALA A 334 -10.40 12.20 1.27
C ALA A 334 -11.54 11.22 1.57
N ALA A 335 -11.33 9.92 1.28
CA ALA A 335 -12.32 8.89 1.54
C ALA A 335 -11.85 7.84 2.56
N PHE A 336 -12.79 7.30 3.33
CA PHE A 336 -12.53 6.20 4.26
C PHE A 336 -13.43 5.00 3.91
N TRP A 337 -12.86 4.03 3.19
CA TRP A 337 -13.59 2.92 2.56
C TRP A 337 -13.02 1.52 2.91
N PRO A 338 -13.00 1.12 4.20
CA PRO A 338 -12.42 -0.15 4.65
C PRO A 338 -13.22 -1.40 4.23
N ARG A 339 -14.49 -1.22 3.86
CA ARG A 339 -15.33 -2.33 3.34
C ARG A 339 -15.06 -2.63 1.87
N GLY A 340 -14.51 -1.66 1.14
CA GLY A 340 -14.07 -1.79 -0.25
C GLY A 340 -15.11 -2.38 -1.21
N ARG A 341 -14.63 -3.25 -2.12
CA ARG A 341 -15.37 -4.01 -3.16
C ARG A 341 -16.05 -3.18 -4.24
N GLY A 342 -15.89 -1.87 -4.21
CA GLY A 342 -16.48 -0.99 -5.19
C GLY A 342 -15.60 -0.74 -6.40
N ASN A 343 -16.06 0.16 -7.24
CA ASN A 343 -15.36 0.54 -8.46
C ASN A 343 -15.50 2.03 -8.68
N VAL A 344 -14.42 2.65 -9.15
CA VAL A 344 -14.39 4.07 -9.54
C VAL A 344 -14.32 4.13 -11.06
N GLY A 345 -15.39 4.63 -11.68
CA GLY A 345 -15.53 4.74 -13.12
C GLY A 345 -14.65 5.82 -13.75
N TYR A 346 -14.38 5.71 -15.05
CA TYR A 346 -13.63 6.73 -15.80
C TYR A 346 -14.23 8.12 -15.62
N GLY A 347 -13.39 9.12 -15.38
CA GLY A 347 -13.76 10.50 -15.17
C GLY A 347 -14.50 10.77 -13.85
N ALA A 348 -14.67 9.78 -12.98
CA ALA A 348 -15.30 10.00 -11.67
C ALA A 348 -14.44 10.95 -10.82
N ASN A 349 -15.07 12.04 -10.39
CA ASN A 349 -14.55 12.98 -9.41
C ASN A 349 -15.13 12.62 -8.04
N VAL A 350 -14.48 11.67 -7.36
CA VAL A 350 -14.82 11.25 -5.99
C VAL A 350 -13.89 11.99 -5.01
N GLY A 351 -13.93 13.32 -5.06
CA GLY A 351 -12.99 14.15 -4.29
C GLY A 351 -13.38 15.60 -4.21
N SER A 352 -14.68 15.95 -4.35
CA SER A 352 -15.14 17.34 -4.27
C SER A 352 -15.22 17.81 -2.80
N ASN A 353 -14.08 17.82 -2.12
CA ASN A 353 -13.91 18.11 -0.69
C ASN A 353 -13.62 19.60 -0.39
N HIS A 354 -13.01 20.33 -1.34
CA HIS A 354 -12.82 21.78 -1.23
C HIS A 354 -14.08 22.55 -1.64
N THR A 355 -15.02 22.72 -0.70
CA THR A 355 -16.35 23.30 -0.99
C THR A 355 -16.42 24.83 -0.77
N LEU A 356 -15.32 25.49 -0.39
CA LEU A 356 -15.24 26.88 0.06
C LEU A 356 -16.10 27.22 1.30
N LYS A 357 -16.87 26.26 1.83
CA LYS A 357 -17.78 26.44 2.98
C LYS A 357 -17.18 25.93 4.28
N ALA A 358 -16.33 24.91 4.22
CA ALA A 358 -15.61 24.35 5.35
C ALA A 358 -14.28 23.73 4.85
N PRO A 359 -13.23 23.66 5.69
CA PRO A 359 -12.02 22.94 5.36
C PRO A 359 -12.29 21.43 5.26
N ASP A 360 -11.59 20.80 4.31
CA ASP A 360 -11.44 19.36 4.03
C ASP A 360 -12.46 18.43 4.68
N GLN A 361 -13.49 18.09 3.91
CA GLN A 361 -14.54 17.15 4.28
C GLN A 361 -14.19 15.74 3.78
N GLU A 362 -14.88 14.71 4.26
CA GLU A 362 -14.61 13.32 3.88
C GLU A 362 -15.84 12.60 3.33
N LEU A 363 -15.57 11.51 2.62
CA LEU A 363 -16.55 10.54 2.15
C LEU A 363 -16.41 9.20 2.87
N TRP A 364 -17.55 8.62 3.22
CA TRP A 364 -17.64 7.27 3.73
C TRP A 364 -18.42 6.38 2.76
N PRO A 365 -17.76 5.70 1.81
CA PRO A 365 -18.48 4.85 0.86
C PRO A 365 -19.01 3.56 1.49
N GLY A 366 -20.13 3.07 0.97
CA GLY A 366 -20.63 1.72 1.26
C GLY A 366 -19.82 0.66 0.55
N GLU A 367 -19.82 -0.56 1.10
CA GLU A 367 -19.25 -1.73 0.42
C GLU A 367 -19.83 -1.88 -0.98
N GLY A 368 -19.00 -2.13 -1.98
CA GLY A 368 -19.49 -2.44 -3.33
C GLY A 368 -20.12 -1.28 -4.09
N VAL A 369 -20.10 -0.05 -3.54
CA VAL A 369 -20.62 1.12 -4.25
C VAL A 369 -19.89 1.31 -5.57
N PHE A 370 -20.67 1.49 -6.63
CA PHE A 370 -20.16 1.79 -7.97
C PHE A 370 -20.30 3.29 -8.23
N PHE A 371 -19.17 3.99 -8.29
CA PHE A 371 -19.12 5.36 -8.76
C PHE A 371 -19.10 5.35 -10.28
N GLY A 372 -20.21 5.73 -10.91
CA GLY A 372 -20.38 5.75 -12.36
C GLY A 372 -19.39 6.63 -13.10
N LEU A 373 -19.40 6.53 -14.42
CA LEU A 373 -18.51 7.34 -15.25
C LEU A 373 -18.84 8.82 -15.07
N SER A 374 -17.83 9.69 -15.01
CA SER A 374 -18.01 11.15 -14.94
C SER A 374 -18.91 11.65 -13.79
N VAL A 375 -19.04 10.90 -12.69
CA VAL A 375 -19.77 11.38 -11.51
C VAL A 375 -19.00 12.48 -10.79
N SER A 376 -19.71 13.32 -10.03
CA SER A 376 -19.10 14.27 -9.09
C SER A 376 -19.72 14.08 -7.71
N ILE A 377 -18.91 13.67 -6.74
CA ILE A 377 -19.38 13.38 -5.38
C ILE A 377 -19.02 14.53 -4.46
N LYS A 378 -20.02 15.29 -4.02
CA LYS A 378 -19.83 16.43 -3.10
C LYS A 378 -19.79 15.98 -1.64
N TYR A 379 -18.88 16.57 -0.87
CA TYR A 379 -18.65 16.20 0.52
C TYR A 379 -19.27 17.23 1.49
N PRO A 380 -19.53 16.84 2.77
CA PRO A 380 -19.37 15.51 3.32
C PRO A 380 -20.46 14.57 2.80
N SER A 381 -20.11 13.30 2.62
CA SER A 381 -21.08 12.29 2.22
C SER A 381 -20.88 10.99 2.99
N ASN A 382 -21.98 10.31 3.32
CA ASN A 382 -21.95 9.03 4.01
C ASN A 382 -22.89 8.03 3.35
N PHE A 383 -22.31 7.02 2.72
CA PHE A 383 -22.99 5.96 1.98
C PHE A 383 -22.76 4.58 2.62
N THR A 384 -22.34 4.51 3.89
CA THR A 384 -21.95 3.23 4.52
C THR A 384 -23.07 2.18 4.52
N ASN A 385 -24.34 2.62 4.55
CA ASN A 385 -25.52 1.77 4.47
C ASN A 385 -26.12 1.66 3.05
N ALA A 386 -25.44 2.18 2.03
CA ALA A 386 -25.84 2.08 0.63
C ALA A 386 -25.06 0.99 -0.12
N ALA A 387 -24.77 -0.13 0.55
CA ALA A 387 -23.95 -1.20 0.00
C ALA A 387 -24.44 -1.67 -1.38
N TYR A 388 -23.52 -1.88 -2.31
CA TYR A 388 -23.75 -2.32 -3.69
C TYR A 388 -24.67 -1.41 -4.52
N SER A 389 -24.82 -0.15 -4.11
CA SER A 389 -25.55 0.84 -4.89
C SER A 389 -24.72 1.41 -6.04
N VAL A 390 -25.42 1.91 -7.05
CA VAL A 390 -24.85 2.45 -8.29
C VAL A 390 -25.17 3.93 -8.36
N ILE A 391 -24.15 4.78 -8.43
CA ILE A 391 -24.31 6.18 -8.82
C ILE A 391 -24.18 6.21 -10.34
N ALA A 392 -25.25 6.61 -11.03
CA ALA A 392 -25.32 6.57 -12.49
C ALA A 392 -24.30 7.52 -13.14
N THR A 393 -23.99 7.27 -14.40
CA THR A 393 -23.05 8.09 -15.18
C THR A 393 -23.47 9.56 -15.21
N GLY A 394 -22.51 10.47 -15.01
CA GLY A 394 -22.73 11.92 -15.08
C GLY A 394 -23.47 12.51 -13.88
N VAL A 395 -23.82 11.70 -12.87
CA VAL A 395 -24.53 12.18 -11.69
C VAL A 395 -23.62 13.04 -10.82
N SER A 396 -24.09 14.23 -10.48
CA SER A 396 -23.53 15.03 -9.40
C SER A 396 -24.38 14.84 -8.14
N THR A 397 -23.74 14.48 -7.03
CA THR A 397 -24.42 14.42 -5.73
C THR A 397 -24.32 15.76 -5.01
N LEU A 398 -25.29 16.04 -4.14
CA LEU A 398 -25.11 17.01 -3.05
C LEU A 398 -24.45 16.32 -1.85
N PRO A 399 -23.86 17.07 -0.90
CA PRO A 399 -23.47 16.53 0.38
C PRO A 399 -24.66 15.84 1.04
N GLN A 400 -24.57 14.52 1.27
CA GLN A 400 -25.74 13.76 1.69
C GLN A 400 -25.37 12.45 2.39
N LYS A 401 -26.34 11.92 3.13
CA LYS A 401 -26.31 10.55 3.63
C LYS A 401 -27.22 9.68 2.77
N LEU A 402 -26.81 8.44 2.50
CA LEU A 402 -27.59 7.46 1.76
C LEU A 402 -27.62 6.13 2.51
N ASP A 403 -28.82 5.69 2.89
CA ASP A 403 -29.08 4.42 3.57
C ASP A 403 -30.00 3.51 2.75
N MET A 404 -29.72 3.37 1.46
CA MET A 404 -30.50 2.54 0.53
C MET A 404 -29.56 1.56 -0.17
N PRO A 405 -29.38 0.32 0.33
CA PRO A 405 -28.52 -0.65 -0.32
C PRO A 405 -29.11 -1.10 -1.65
N PHE A 406 -28.24 -1.49 -2.58
CA PHE A 406 -28.58 -1.93 -3.93
C PHE A 406 -29.43 -0.93 -4.73
N ALA A 407 -29.33 0.35 -4.40
CA ALA A 407 -30.10 1.41 -5.07
C ALA A 407 -29.41 1.86 -6.36
N LEU A 408 -30.19 2.47 -7.25
CA LEU A 408 -29.68 3.33 -8.32
C LEU A 408 -29.90 4.79 -7.93
N ILE A 409 -28.85 5.59 -8.02
CA ILE A 409 -28.87 7.04 -7.76
C ILE A 409 -28.69 7.73 -9.10
N ASN A 410 -29.65 8.57 -9.48
CA ASN A 410 -29.73 9.17 -10.81
C ASN A 410 -29.97 10.69 -10.73
N THR A 411 -29.79 11.36 -11.86
CA THR A 411 -30.37 12.70 -12.05
C THR A 411 -31.89 12.58 -12.12
N PRO A 412 -32.66 13.55 -11.61
CA PRO A 412 -34.11 13.54 -11.73
C PRO A 412 -34.58 13.33 -13.17
N GLY A 413 -35.39 12.31 -13.41
CA GLY A 413 -36.03 12.10 -14.72
C GLY A 413 -37.07 13.17 -15.07
N HIS A 414 -37.56 13.89 -14.05
CA HIS A 414 -38.59 14.91 -14.18
C HIS A 414 -38.23 16.17 -13.39
N ASN A 415 -38.62 17.33 -13.91
CA ASN A 415 -38.59 18.57 -13.15
C ASN A 415 -39.87 18.66 -12.31
N ILE A 416 -39.73 18.68 -10.98
CA ILE A 416 -40.83 18.81 -10.03
C ILE A 416 -40.73 20.23 -9.44
N PRO A 417 -41.67 21.14 -9.71
CA PRO A 417 -41.55 22.56 -9.35
C PRO A 417 -41.20 22.84 -7.88
N ASP A 418 -41.72 22.02 -6.97
CA ASP A 418 -41.50 22.16 -5.52
C ASP A 418 -40.22 21.47 -5.00
N LEU A 419 -39.41 20.89 -5.90
CA LEU A 419 -38.11 20.29 -5.57
C LEU A 419 -36.97 20.95 -6.34
N SER A 420 -35.83 21.06 -5.67
CA SER A 420 -34.60 21.46 -6.36
C SER A 420 -34.21 20.40 -7.40
N PRO A 421 -33.86 20.80 -8.64
CA PRO A 421 -33.38 19.87 -9.66
C PRO A 421 -32.02 19.25 -9.32
N ALA A 422 -31.35 19.73 -8.26
CA ALA A 422 -30.10 19.18 -7.77
C ALA A 422 -30.25 17.97 -6.83
N ILE A 423 -31.48 17.66 -6.38
CA ILE A 423 -31.74 16.48 -5.53
C ILE A 423 -31.69 15.24 -6.42
N ASN A 424 -30.92 14.23 -6.03
CA ASN A 424 -30.83 12.99 -6.81
C ASN A 424 -32.12 12.15 -6.68
N GLU A 425 -32.51 11.50 -7.76
CA GLU A 425 -33.57 10.50 -7.74
C GLU A 425 -32.98 9.15 -7.31
N ILE A 426 -33.64 8.48 -6.37
CA ILE A 426 -33.18 7.20 -5.82
C ILE A 426 -34.21 6.13 -6.17
N TYR A 427 -33.73 5.02 -6.73
CA TYR A 427 -34.51 3.82 -7.00
C TYR A 427 -34.02 2.70 -6.07
N PRO A 428 -34.64 2.52 -4.88
CA PRO A 428 -34.23 1.51 -3.92
C PRO A 428 -34.32 0.09 -4.50
N GLY A 429 -33.31 -0.75 -4.25
CA GLY A 429 -33.30 -2.15 -4.72
C GLY A 429 -33.22 -2.32 -6.24
N TRP A 430 -32.94 -1.25 -7.00
CA TRP A 430 -32.83 -1.32 -8.46
C TRP A 430 -31.78 -2.35 -8.93
N VAL A 431 -30.62 -2.43 -8.25
CA VAL A 431 -29.56 -3.36 -8.62
C VAL A 431 -30.03 -4.81 -8.45
N LEU A 432 -30.83 -5.11 -7.42
CA LEU A 432 -31.39 -6.46 -7.23
C LEU A 432 -32.44 -6.81 -8.28
N SER A 433 -33.29 -5.85 -8.65
CA SER A 433 -34.41 -6.10 -9.57
C SER A 433 -33.98 -6.10 -11.05
N HIS A 434 -32.99 -5.28 -11.42
CA HIS A 434 -32.62 -5.03 -12.82
C HIS A 434 -31.18 -5.42 -13.17
N SER A 435 -30.32 -5.69 -12.17
CA SER A 435 -28.90 -5.98 -12.41
C SER A 435 -28.33 -7.05 -11.45
N ILE A 436 -29.15 -8.02 -11.03
CA ILE A 436 -28.72 -9.09 -10.09
C ILE A 436 -27.51 -9.87 -10.61
N PHE A 437 -27.41 -10.03 -11.93
CA PHE A 437 -26.26 -10.66 -12.58
C PHE A 437 -24.93 -9.98 -12.19
N THR A 438 -24.90 -8.65 -12.10
CA THR A 438 -23.68 -7.91 -11.71
C THR A 438 -23.26 -8.23 -10.28
N VAL A 439 -24.22 -8.39 -9.36
CA VAL A 439 -23.97 -8.78 -7.97
C VAL A 439 -23.35 -10.17 -7.92
N LEU A 440 -23.99 -11.16 -8.55
CA LEU A 440 -23.50 -12.55 -8.57
C LEU A 440 -22.14 -12.68 -9.28
N ARG A 441 -21.93 -11.92 -10.37
CA ARG A 441 -20.64 -11.88 -11.07
C ARG A 441 -19.55 -11.26 -10.20
N ASN A 442 -19.85 -10.23 -9.40
CA ASN A 442 -18.87 -9.65 -8.51
C ASN A 442 -18.50 -10.62 -7.38
N GLN A 443 -19.46 -11.35 -6.82
CA GLN A 443 -19.18 -12.43 -5.86
C GLN A 443 -18.21 -13.46 -6.45
N ASP A 444 -18.53 -14.01 -7.63
CA ASP A 444 -17.66 -14.97 -8.32
C ASP A 444 -16.25 -14.40 -8.60
N LYS A 445 -16.15 -13.11 -8.92
CA LYS A 445 -14.86 -12.43 -9.07
C LYS A 445 -14.10 -12.32 -7.76
N PHE A 446 -14.74 -12.00 -6.64
CA PHE A 446 -14.08 -11.92 -5.34
C PHE A 446 -13.53 -13.28 -4.93
N ASP A 447 -14.31 -14.35 -5.09
CA ASP A 447 -13.85 -15.73 -4.88
C ASP A 447 -12.61 -16.07 -5.71
N LYS A 448 -12.67 -15.85 -7.03
CA LYS A 448 -11.60 -16.27 -7.95
C LYS A 448 -10.35 -15.40 -7.89
N ARG A 449 -10.49 -14.13 -7.50
CA ARG A 449 -9.40 -13.14 -7.55
C ARG A 449 -8.78 -12.86 -6.20
N ASN A 450 -9.32 -13.39 -5.10
CA ASN A 450 -8.67 -13.22 -3.81
C ASN A 450 -7.36 -13.98 -3.77
N LYS A 451 -6.25 -13.24 -3.75
CA LYS A 451 -4.90 -13.79 -3.62
C LYS A 451 -4.25 -13.45 -2.29
N SER A 452 -4.92 -12.63 -1.46
CA SER A 452 -4.41 -12.25 -0.15
C SER A 452 -4.32 -13.47 0.76
N LYS A 453 -3.19 -13.59 1.46
CA LYS A 453 -2.96 -14.63 2.47
C LYS A 453 -3.08 -14.10 3.89
N ARG A 454 -3.13 -12.77 4.04
CA ARG A 454 -3.08 -12.09 5.36
C ARG A 454 -4.43 -11.53 5.78
N THR A 455 -5.28 -11.20 4.80
CA THR A 455 -6.63 -10.70 5.05
C THR A 455 -7.64 -11.70 4.52
N ASN A 456 -8.49 -12.23 5.41
CA ASN A 456 -9.65 -12.99 4.98
C ASN A 456 -10.69 -12.01 4.41
N VAL A 457 -11.10 -12.25 3.17
CA VAL A 457 -12.13 -11.43 2.51
C VAL A 457 -13.25 -12.37 2.07
N ASP A 458 -14.33 -12.39 2.85
CA ASP A 458 -15.46 -13.31 2.62
C ASP A 458 -16.15 -13.00 1.30
N SER A 459 -16.12 -13.90 0.32
CA SER A 459 -16.75 -13.62 -0.97
C SER A 459 -18.26 -13.33 -0.90
N PRO A 460 -19.09 -14.08 -0.13
CA PRO A 460 -20.54 -13.90 -0.13
C PRO A 460 -20.96 -12.44 0.08
N ILE A 461 -21.85 -11.97 -0.80
CA ILE A 461 -22.38 -10.60 -0.73
C ILE A 461 -23.56 -10.53 0.25
N PHE A 462 -24.46 -11.51 0.21
CA PHE A 462 -25.66 -11.56 1.04
C PHE A 462 -25.36 -12.08 2.45
N ARG A 463 -24.59 -11.32 3.21
CA ARG A 463 -24.24 -11.59 4.61
C ARG A 463 -25.26 -10.96 5.56
N SER A 464 -25.27 -11.39 6.81
CA SER A 464 -26.26 -10.96 7.83
C SER A 464 -26.34 -9.43 7.98
N ASP A 465 -25.20 -8.74 7.91
CA ASP A 465 -25.12 -7.28 7.97
C ASP A 465 -25.76 -6.61 6.74
N ILE A 466 -25.51 -7.12 5.53
CA ILE A 466 -26.10 -6.61 4.29
C ILE A 466 -27.61 -6.88 4.26
N ILE A 467 -28.05 -8.08 4.67
CA ILE A 467 -29.48 -8.42 4.76
C ILE A 467 -30.19 -7.52 5.78
N MET A 468 -29.55 -7.21 6.91
CA MET A 468 -30.10 -6.28 7.89
C MET A 468 -30.27 -4.88 7.29
N MET A 469 -29.29 -4.36 6.53
CA MET A 469 -29.43 -3.09 5.82
C MET A 469 -30.64 -3.10 4.87
N MET A 470 -30.85 -4.19 4.13
CA MET A 470 -31.99 -4.35 3.24
C MET A 470 -33.32 -4.35 4.01
N GLN A 471 -33.42 -5.09 5.11
CA GLN A 471 -34.63 -5.14 5.94
C GLN A 471 -34.99 -3.78 6.50
N VAL A 472 -33.99 -3.04 7.01
CA VAL A 472 -34.17 -1.67 7.53
C VAL A 472 -34.65 -0.73 6.43
N ALA A 473 -34.03 -0.77 5.24
CA ALA A 473 -34.43 0.07 4.12
C ALA A 473 -35.87 -0.23 3.65
N CYS A 474 -36.24 -1.51 3.51
CA CYS A 474 -37.60 -1.92 3.17
C CYS A 474 -38.63 -1.44 4.20
N GLN A 475 -38.34 -1.61 5.50
CA GLN A 475 -39.23 -1.16 6.57
C GLN A 475 -39.44 0.36 6.53
N ARG A 476 -38.38 1.14 6.28
CA ARG A 476 -38.47 2.60 6.13
C ARG A 476 -39.37 3.01 4.96
N LEU A 477 -39.30 2.30 3.84
CA LEU A 477 -40.16 2.56 2.67
C LEU A 477 -41.63 2.25 2.97
N VAL A 478 -41.92 1.10 3.62
CA VAL A 478 -43.27 0.74 4.07
C VAL A 478 -43.84 1.77 5.05
N ASP A 479 -43.02 2.26 5.97
CA ASP A 479 -43.47 3.27 6.93
C ASP A 479 -43.66 4.66 6.31
N ALA A 480 -42.94 4.97 5.23
CA ALA A 480 -43.11 6.20 4.48
C ALA A 480 -44.47 6.26 3.76
N GLU A 481 -45.00 5.13 3.27
CA GLU A 481 -46.33 5.06 2.65
C GLU A 481 -47.45 5.48 3.61
N LYS A 482 -47.25 5.30 4.92
CA LYS A 482 -48.22 5.68 5.96
C LYS A 482 -48.17 7.16 6.31
N LYS A 483 -47.17 7.91 5.83
CA LYS A 483 -46.98 9.33 6.13
C LYS A 483 -47.69 10.21 5.10
N PRO A 484 -48.20 11.39 5.49
CA PRO A 484 -48.80 12.32 4.55
C PRO A 484 -47.75 12.83 3.56
N VAL A 485 -48.11 12.82 2.26
CA VAL A 485 -47.28 13.33 1.16
C VAL A 485 -48.05 14.34 0.33
N ASN A 486 -47.52 15.56 0.27
CA ASN A 486 -48.11 16.66 -0.50
C ASN A 486 -47.49 16.81 -1.89
N LEU A 487 -46.37 16.14 -2.14
CA LEU A 487 -45.59 16.28 -3.37
C LEU A 487 -45.98 15.23 -4.40
N ARG A 488 -46.30 15.67 -5.62
CA ARG A 488 -46.75 14.80 -6.72
C ARG A 488 -46.17 15.23 -8.06
N HIS A 489 -45.96 14.26 -8.93
CA HIS A 489 -45.71 14.47 -10.35
C HIS A 489 -46.76 13.71 -11.16
N GLY A 490 -47.77 14.43 -11.66
CA GLY A 490 -48.96 13.79 -12.25
C GLY A 490 -49.67 12.88 -11.24
N LYS A 491 -49.77 11.58 -11.56
CA LYS A 491 -50.37 10.56 -10.67
C LYS A 491 -49.38 9.97 -9.65
N GLN A 492 -48.08 10.18 -9.84
CA GLN A 492 -47.04 9.62 -8.98
C GLN A 492 -46.88 10.45 -7.71
N ILE A 493 -46.77 9.76 -6.57
CA ILE A 493 -46.45 10.35 -5.28
C ILE A 493 -44.94 10.39 -5.14
N ILE A 494 -44.40 11.53 -4.70
CA ILE A 494 -42.95 11.73 -4.58
C ILE A 494 -42.57 11.76 -3.10
N TYR A 495 -41.78 10.78 -2.68
CA TYR A 495 -41.26 10.68 -1.33
C TYR A 495 -39.90 11.38 -1.23
N THR A 496 -39.67 12.07 -0.12
CA THR A 496 -38.39 12.72 0.21
C THR A 496 -37.83 12.18 1.51
N ASP A 497 -36.64 12.63 1.90
CA ASP A 497 -36.04 12.37 3.21
C ASP A 497 -36.94 12.73 4.41
N LYS A 498 -37.91 13.65 4.23
CA LYS A 498 -38.94 13.95 5.23
C LYS A 498 -39.81 12.73 5.56
N GLN A 499 -40.15 11.92 4.56
CA GLN A 499 -40.95 10.72 4.73
C GLN A 499 -40.07 9.49 5.00
N VAL A 500 -38.88 9.45 4.39
CA VAL A 500 -37.92 8.36 4.49
C VAL A 500 -36.67 8.86 5.22
N PRO A 501 -36.75 9.13 6.54
CA PRO A 501 -35.64 9.70 7.28
C PRO A 501 -34.43 8.77 7.28
N ILE A 502 -33.27 9.40 7.13
CA ILE A 502 -31.96 8.77 7.12
C ILE A 502 -31.31 9.15 8.46
N TYR A 503 -31.08 8.16 9.34
CA TYR A 503 -30.57 8.36 10.70
C TYR A 503 -29.09 8.04 10.79
#